data_AF-A0A847QLY8-F1
#
_entry.id   AF-A0A847QLY8-F1
#
_cell.length_a   1.000
_cell.length_b   1.000
_cell.length_c   1.000
_cell.angle_alpha   90.00
_cell.angle_beta   90.00
_cell.angle_gamma   90.00
#
_symmetry.space_group_name_H-M   'P 1'
#
loop_
_entity.id
_entity.type
_entity.pdbx_description
1 polymer ?
#
loop_
_entity_poly.entity_id
_entity_poly.type
_entity_poly.pdbx_seq_one_letter_code
_entity_poly.pdbx_strand_id
1 'polypeptide(L)'
;MLAHRIGEIASADIWFIVVRMGNRVYIVGRARGTDFPVNKIVQAFGGSGHQKAASAVLKEQDVPSVISRLKKEILHNVQKPSLVEEIMSYPVKTVLPDTTIGEVSRLLLKYGHTGLPVVKDNTLIGIISRRDVDKALKHGLEHAPVKGFMTRDVLFVNPDQSWEVVQKLMVEHDIGRLPVVKENKLVGIVSRSDVLRLIYGRAVPTSSKLAKARSLARRENILDLIEQLNTEVRYILNIIRDIVSNLGYRAYLVGGFVRDLLLRFPTSDLDIVVEGDSRLLAEKLSEKLATSRLTVHESFGTANILLKNGFYIDIASSRREEYDFPGALPTVEESNLKDDLFRRDFTINAMALCLNEEQYGEIIDYYGGFRDLQQGEIRFLHNLSFIEDPTRILRAIRFAERYNFKIAKITEDAITTALEAGVLSRVSIERFSEELFLIYREPHYQAMGNKLIEYGIFKTWFGFDYPWNFKENNYLVNQWPLEKRWLVSIKNIDNDGIEKILSLLKLDKELSKTTLKYIDLRKKLGIKPLDLIVLDEILHNSPEVIINVFLHHKEYAQWIKEYLNALSRVKTKVTGKQLIQMGFKEGPEIGDILKKIRIKWMLGEINTFEEECRYIKSLCKAEKSNNI
;
A
#
# COMPACT_ATOMS: atom_id res chain seq x y z
N MET A 1 10.15 -23.09 -56.12
CA MET A 1 8.82 -22.91 -56.74
C MET A 1 7.84 -24.04 -56.39
N LEU A 2 8.21 -25.31 -56.58
CA LEU A 2 7.35 -26.48 -56.29
C LEU A 2 6.83 -26.51 -54.85
N ALA A 3 7.72 -26.32 -53.87
CA ALA A 3 7.34 -26.31 -52.45
C ALA A 3 6.36 -25.21 -52.07
N HIS A 4 6.34 -24.09 -52.78
CA HIS A 4 5.38 -23.02 -52.51
C HIS A 4 3.98 -23.39 -53.01
N ARG A 5 3.89 -23.92 -54.24
CA ARG A 5 2.60 -24.30 -54.85
C ARG A 5 1.93 -25.47 -54.13
N ILE A 6 2.72 -26.45 -53.67
CA ILE A 6 2.19 -27.60 -52.90
C ILE A 6 1.56 -27.13 -51.58
N GLY A 7 2.20 -26.17 -50.89
CA GLY A 7 1.64 -25.60 -49.66
C GLY A 7 0.31 -24.86 -49.88
N GLU A 8 0.19 -24.13 -51.00
CA GLU A 8 -1.05 -23.44 -51.37
C GLU A 8 -2.18 -24.42 -51.70
N ILE A 9 -1.88 -25.51 -52.42
CA ILE A 9 -2.88 -26.53 -52.78
C ILE A 9 -3.36 -27.29 -51.52
N ALA A 10 -2.45 -27.58 -50.58
CA ALA A 10 -2.77 -28.31 -49.36
C ALA A 10 -3.46 -27.47 -48.27
N SER A 11 -3.57 -26.14 -48.46
CA SER A 11 -4.07 -25.20 -47.44
C SER A 11 -3.42 -25.39 -46.06
N ALA A 12 -2.14 -25.77 -46.02
CA ALA A 12 -1.43 -26.06 -44.79
C ALA A 12 -0.63 -24.84 -44.31
N ASP A 13 -0.71 -24.53 -43.02
CA ASP A 13 0.08 -23.45 -42.41
C ASP A 13 1.56 -23.82 -42.32
N ILE A 14 1.88 -25.09 -42.11
CA ILE A 14 3.25 -25.62 -42.05
C ILE A 14 3.30 -26.90 -42.89
N TRP A 15 4.32 -27.02 -43.73
CA TRP A 15 4.52 -28.23 -44.52
C TRP A 15 5.99 -28.55 -44.72
N PHE A 16 6.29 -29.84 -44.81
CA PHE A 16 7.59 -30.37 -45.16
C PHE A 16 7.47 -31.28 -46.37
N ILE A 17 8.39 -31.12 -47.31
CA ILE A 17 8.45 -31.90 -48.54
C ILE A 17 9.76 -32.69 -48.50
N VAL A 18 9.64 -34.01 -48.63
CA VAL A 18 10.78 -34.93 -48.71
C VAL A 18 10.78 -35.55 -50.09
N VAL A 19 11.82 -35.31 -50.88
CA VAL A 19 11.93 -35.80 -52.26
C VAL A 19 13.28 -36.47 -52.48
N ARG A 20 13.28 -37.66 -53.07
CA ARG A 20 14.49 -38.33 -53.52
C ARG A 20 14.78 -37.95 -54.96
N MET A 21 16.00 -37.52 -55.25
CA MET A 21 16.51 -37.30 -56.61
C MET A 21 17.90 -37.92 -56.73
N GLY A 22 18.01 -39.00 -57.50
CA GLY A 22 19.22 -39.83 -57.55
C GLY A 22 19.58 -40.38 -56.17
N ASN A 23 20.86 -40.28 -55.80
CA ASN A 23 21.39 -40.79 -54.52
C ASN A 23 21.24 -39.82 -53.34
N ARG A 24 20.38 -38.80 -53.49
CA ARG A 24 20.17 -37.75 -52.47
C ARG A 24 18.70 -37.59 -52.12
N VAL A 25 18.44 -37.30 -50.84
CA VAL A 25 17.12 -36.94 -50.32
C VAL A 25 17.14 -35.48 -49.91
N TYR A 26 16.17 -34.72 -50.41
CA TYR A 26 15.99 -33.31 -50.14
C TYR A 26 14.82 -33.14 -49.17
N ILE A 27 15.03 -32.36 -48.11
CA ILE A 27 13.98 -31.92 -47.20
C ILE A 27 13.80 -30.43 -47.42
N VAL A 28 12.57 -29.99 -47.66
CA VAL A 28 12.22 -28.57 -47.74
C VAL A 28 11.05 -28.31 -46.81
N GLY A 29 11.29 -27.53 -45.76
CA GLY A 29 10.25 -27.09 -44.84
C GLY A 29 9.83 -25.64 -45.11
N ARG A 30 8.54 -25.34 -44.97
CA ARG A 30 7.99 -23.99 -45.03
C ARG A 30 6.86 -23.80 -44.03
N ALA A 31 6.68 -22.55 -43.59
CA ALA A 31 5.59 -22.13 -42.72
C ALA A 31 5.00 -20.78 -43.17
N ARG A 32 3.70 -20.60 -42.94
CA ARG A 32 2.88 -19.41 -43.20
C ARG A 32 2.33 -18.90 -41.87
N GLY A 33 2.57 -17.63 -41.55
CA GLY A 33 1.97 -16.96 -40.39
C GLY A 33 2.43 -17.40 -38.99
N THR A 34 2.78 -18.66 -38.77
CA THR A 34 3.13 -19.23 -37.45
C THR A 34 4.60 -19.03 -37.08
N ASP A 35 4.91 -18.83 -35.79
CA ASP A 35 6.27 -18.77 -35.22
C ASP A 35 7.01 -20.12 -35.16
N PHE A 36 6.47 -21.14 -35.83
CA PHE A 36 6.99 -22.49 -35.85
C PHE A 36 8.43 -22.56 -36.41
N PRO A 37 9.41 -23.11 -35.67
CA PRO A 37 10.81 -23.03 -36.01
C PRO A 37 11.22 -24.08 -37.05
N VAL A 38 10.80 -23.89 -38.31
CA VAL A 38 11.11 -24.80 -39.43
C VAL A 38 12.62 -25.03 -39.57
N ASN A 39 13.42 -23.98 -39.37
CA ASN A 39 14.88 -24.08 -39.42
C ASN A 39 15.46 -25.04 -38.37
N LYS A 40 14.96 -25.03 -37.13
CA LYS A 40 15.46 -25.91 -36.07
C LYS A 40 15.22 -27.38 -36.41
N ILE A 41 14.05 -27.68 -36.97
CA ILE A 41 13.70 -29.04 -37.39
C ILE A 41 14.61 -29.49 -38.52
N VAL A 42 14.85 -28.63 -39.52
CA VAL A 42 15.69 -28.97 -40.67
C VAL A 42 17.19 -29.01 -40.30
N GLN A 43 17.63 -28.26 -39.28
CA GLN A 43 18.99 -28.32 -38.73
C GLN A 43 19.34 -29.69 -38.13
N ALA A 44 18.37 -30.41 -37.56
CA ALA A 44 18.58 -31.79 -37.10
C ALA A 44 19.01 -32.75 -38.23
N PHE A 45 18.77 -32.34 -39.49
CA PHE A 45 19.18 -33.06 -40.70
C PHE A 45 20.40 -32.43 -41.39
N GLY A 46 21.11 -31.52 -40.72
CA GLY A 46 22.28 -30.82 -41.27
C GLY A 46 21.94 -29.74 -42.30
N GLY A 47 20.67 -29.32 -42.36
CA GLY A 47 20.24 -28.26 -43.26
C GLY A 47 20.34 -26.85 -42.68
N SER A 48 20.04 -25.86 -43.51
CA SER A 48 20.12 -24.45 -43.17
C SER A 48 18.94 -23.67 -43.75
N GLY A 49 18.70 -22.46 -43.21
CA GLY A 49 17.63 -21.57 -43.67
C GLY A 49 17.12 -20.63 -42.58
N HIS A 50 16.02 -19.96 -42.89
CA HIS A 50 15.33 -19.02 -42.01
C HIS A 50 14.20 -19.72 -41.23
N GLN A 51 13.71 -19.08 -40.17
CA GLN A 51 12.68 -19.65 -39.29
C GLN A 51 11.42 -20.13 -40.04
N LYS A 52 11.06 -19.47 -41.16
CA LYS A 52 9.89 -19.81 -41.99
C LYS A 52 10.19 -20.71 -43.20
N ALA A 53 11.46 -20.93 -43.54
CA ALA A 53 11.84 -21.72 -44.70
C ALA A 53 13.26 -22.26 -44.57
N ALA A 54 13.42 -23.58 -44.65
CA ALA A 54 14.72 -24.22 -44.55
C ALA A 54 14.82 -25.48 -45.43
N SER A 55 16.04 -25.86 -45.79
CA SER A 55 16.29 -27.05 -46.58
C SER A 55 17.50 -27.85 -46.11
N ALA A 56 17.42 -29.18 -46.20
CA ALA A 56 18.51 -30.11 -45.94
C ALA A 56 18.70 -31.07 -47.12
N VAL A 57 19.94 -31.56 -47.29
CA VAL A 57 20.28 -32.57 -48.28
C VAL A 57 21.00 -33.72 -47.59
N LEU A 58 20.45 -34.93 -47.73
CA LEU A 58 20.96 -36.15 -47.14
C LEU A 58 21.48 -37.08 -48.25
N LYS A 59 22.63 -37.72 -48.03
CA LYS A 59 23.17 -38.75 -48.95
C LYS A 59 22.70 -40.13 -48.50
N GLU A 60 22.29 -40.97 -49.45
CA GLU A 60 22.07 -42.41 -49.25
C GLU A 60 21.08 -42.80 -48.13
N GLN A 61 19.99 -42.04 -47.99
CA GLN A 61 18.91 -42.39 -47.05
C GLN A 61 17.62 -42.77 -47.77
N ASP A 62 16.80 -43.60 -47.12
CA ASP A 62 15.44 -43.92 -47.55
C ASP A 62 14.41 -42.88 -47.09
N VAL A 63 13.50 -42.54 -48.01
CA VAL A 63 12.46 -41.53 -47.76
C VAL A 63 11.57 -41.89 -46.55
N PRO A 64 11.13 -43.16 -46.36
CA PRO A 64 10.35 -43.54 -45.19
C PRO A 64 11.06 -43.28 -43.85
N SER A 65 12.34 -43.63 -43.73
CA SER A 65 13.16 -43.39 -42.54
C SER A 65 13.32 -41.90 -42.26
N VAL A 66 13.58 -41.10 -43.31
CA VAL A 66 13.64 -39.63 -43.20
C VAL A 66 12.31 -39.04 -42.73
N ILE A 67 11.18 -39.51 -43.25
CA ILE A 67 9.84 -39.07 -42.82
C ILE A 67 9.58 -39.46 -41.35
N SER A 68 9.95 -40.67 -40.92
CA SER A 68 9.76 -41.12 -39.54
C SER A 68 10.55 -40.25 -38.55
N ARG A 69 11.83 -39.99 -38.87
CA ARG A 69 12.68 -39.10 -38.08
C ARG A 69 12.15 -37.66 -38.08
N LEU A 70 11.69 -37.16 -39.23
CA LEU A 70 11.11 -35.82 -39.35
C LEU A 70 9.85 -35.66 -38.50
N LYS A 71 8.96 -36.66 -38.47
CA LYS A 71 7.79 -36.68 -37.58
C LYS A 71 8.19 -36.58 -36.11
N LYS A 72 9.23 -37.30 -35.69
CA LYS A 72 9.75 -37.25 -34.32
C LYS A 72 10.28 -35.86 -33.96
N GLU A 73 11.05 -35.25 -34.85
CA GLU A 73 11.58 -33.89 -34.66
C GLU A 73 10.46 -32.83 -34.62
N ILE A 74 9.43 -32.97 -35.45
CA ILE A 74 8.24 -32.10 -35.42
C ILE A 74 7.56 -32.23 -34.05
N LEU A 75 7.23 -33.44 -33.61
CA LEU A 75 6.56 -33.66 -32.32
C LEU A 75 7.35 -33.13 -31.11
N HIS A 76 8.69 -33.15 -31.19
CA HIS A 76 9.54 -32.63 -30.13
C HIS A 76 9.62 -31.09 -30.08
N ASN A 77 9.39 -30.42 -31.22
CA ASN A 77 9.56 -28.97 -31.36
C ASN A 77 8.23 -28.19 -31.49
N VAL A 78 7.10 -28.87 -31.59
CA VAL A 78 5.77 -28.25 -31.52
C VAL A 78 5.56 -27.72 -30.10
N GLN A 79 5.39 -26.40 -29.97
CA GLN A 79 4.84 -25.83 -28.74
C GLN A 79 3.39 -26.31 -28.62
N LYS A 80 3.05 -26.91 -27.48
CA LYS A 80 1.66 -27.22 -27.17
C LYS A 80 0.87 -25.90 -27.19
N PRO A 81 -0.28 -25.83 -27.88
CA PRO A 81 -1.12 -24.65 -27.82
C PRO A 81 -1.55 -24.41 -26.37
N SER A 82 -1.55 -23.16 -25.93
CA SER A 82 -2.16 -22.82 -24.66
C SER A 82 -3.66 -23.10 -24.72
N LEU A 83 -4.16 -23.79 -23.71
CA LEU A 83 -5.57 -24.16 -23.63
C LEU A 83 -6.40 -23.00 -23.08
N VAL A 84 -7.69 -22.99 -23.38
CA VAL A 84 -8.64 -22.03 -22.81
C VAL A 84 -8.61 -22.05 -21.28
N GLU A 85 -8.45 -23.23 -20.67
CA GLU A 85 -8.34 -23.36 -19.22
C GLU A 85 -7.14 -22.66 -18.59
N GLU A 86 -6.05 -22.45 -19.35
CA GLU A 86 -4.86 -21.76 -18.88
C GLU A 86 -5.04 -20.24 -18.81
N ILE A 87 -6.08 -19.71 -19.47
CA ILE A 87 -6.27 -18.28 -19.69
C ILE A 87 -7.60 -17.75 -19.16
N MET A 88 -8.50 -18.65 -18.76
CA MET A 88 -9.80 -18.29 -18.22
C MET A 88 -9.70 -17.78 -16.79
N SER A 89 -10.63 -16.91 -16.41
CA SER A 89 -10.83 -16.50 -15.02
C SER A 89 -11.89 -17.37 -14.34
N TYR A 90 -11.62 -17.74 -13.09
CA TYR A 90 -12.51 -18.49 -12.19
C TYR A 90 -12.29 -18.01 -10.74
N PRO A 91 -13.33 -17.97 -9.88
CA PRO A 91 -14.75 -18.26 -10.13
C PRO A 91 -15.48 -17.15 -10.92
N VAL A 92 -16.45 -17.54 -11.75
CA VAL A 92 -17.24 -16.60 -12.56
C VAL A 92 -18.41 -16.07 -11.74
N LYS A 93 -18.52 -14.75 -11.62
CA LYS A 93 -19.71 -14.12 -11.03
C LYS A 93 -20.89 -14.27 -11.98
N THR A 94 -22.00 -14.77 -11.46
CA THR A 94 -23.21 -15.07 -12.24
C THR A 94 -24.43 -14.48 -11.56
N VAL A 95 -25.54 -14.41 -12.30
CA VAL A 95 -26.85 -13.98 -11.80
C VAL A 95 -27.92 -15.00 -12.14
N LEU A 96 -29.00 -15.01 -11.37
CA LEU A 96 -30.16 -15.85 -11.65
C LEU A 96 -31.07 -15.16 -12.67
N PRO A 97 -31.86 -15.91 -13.45
CA PRO A 97 -32.79 -15.33 -14.42
C PRO A 97 -33.82 -14.36 -13.81
N ASP A 98 -34.14 -14.55 -12.53
CA ASP A 98 -35.10 -13.72 -11.79
C ASP A 98 -34.44 -12.56 -11.02
N THR A 99 -33.10 -12.45 -11.02
CA THR A 99 -32.39 -11.29 -10.48
C THR A 99 -32.85 -10.02 -11.20
N THR A 100 -33.01 -8.93 -10.46
CA THR A 100 -33.54 -7.67 -11.02
C THR A 100 -32.46 -6.89 -11.78
N ILE A 101 -32.85 -6.07 -12.76
CA ILE A 101 -31.93 -5.19 -13.49
C ILE A 101 -31.17 -4.24 -12.55
N GLY A 102 -31.84 -3.70 -11.52
CA GLY A 102 -31.21 -2.84 -10.52
C GLY A 102 -30.11 -3.56 -9.74
N GLU A 103 -30.36 -4.81 -9.31
CA GLU A 103 -29.35 -5.65 -8.68
C GLU A 103 -28.19 -5.96 -9.64
N VAL A 104 -28.48 -6.31 -10.89
CA VAL A 104 -27.42 -6.55 -11.88
C VAL A 104 -26.59 -5.31 -12.13
N SER A 105 -27.21 -4.12 -12.19
CA SER A 105 -26.48 -2.86 -12.30
C SER A 105 -25.51 -2.67 -11.14
N ARG A 106 -25.98 -2.88 -9.90
CA ARG A 106 -25.13 -2.85 -8.70
C ARG A 106 -24.00 -3.86 -8.80
N LEU A 107 -24.27 -5.10 -9.22
CA LEU A 107 -23.23 -6.13 -9.40
C LEU A 107 -22.22 -5.75 -10.49
N LEU A 108 -22.66 -5.18 -11.61
CA LEU A 108 -21.77 -4.75 -12.70
C LEU A 108 -20.87 -3.59 -12.28
N LEU A 109 -21.44 -2.60 -11.58
CA LEU A 109 -20.70 -1.50 -10.98
C LEU A 109 -19.73 -2.00 -9.93
N LYS A 110 -20.21 -2.83 -8.99
CA LYS A 110 -19.43 -3.52 -7.97
C LYS A 110 -18.25 -4.19 -8.64
N TYR A 111 -18.44 -5.21 -9.47
CA TYR A 111 -17.34 -5.97 -10.03
C TYR A 111 -16.54 -5.29 -11.16
N GLY A 112 -16.89 -4.05 -11.54
CA GLY A 112 -16.29 -3.38 -12.71
C GLY A 112 -16.48 -4.18 -14.00
N HIS A 113 -17.47 -5.06 -14.01
CA HIS A 113 -17.73 -5.96 -15.11
C HIS A 113 -18.64 -5.26 -16.12
N THR A 114 -18.41 -5.51 -17.39
CA THR A 114 -19.25 -4.94 -18.46
C THR A 114 -20.46 -5.83 -18.78
N GLY A 115 -20.71 -6.89 -18.02
CA GLY A 115 -21.72 -7.92 -18.25
C GLY A 115 -21.46 -9.21 -17.46
N LEU A 116 -22.50 -10.00 -17.23
CA LEU A 116 -22.52 -11.19 -16.37
C LEU A 116 -23.23 -12.35 -17.07
N PRO A 117 -22.73 -13.60 -16.93
CA PRO A 117 -23.48 -14.79 -17.31
C PRO A 117 -24.71 -14.99 -16.43
N VAL A 118 -25.81 -15.41 -17.05
CA VAL A 118 -27.06 -15.78 -16.39
C VAL A 118 -27.12 -17.30 -16.33
N VAL A 119 -27.23 -17.85 -15.13
CA VAL A 119 -27.21 -19.29 -14.90
C VAL A 119 -28.46 -19.76 -14.17
N LYS A 120 -28.87 -20.98 -14.47
CA LYS A 120 -29.89 -21.73 -13.74
C LYS A 120 -29.36 -23.13 -13.48
N ASP A 121 -29.28 -23.54 -12.22
CA ASP A 121 -28.76 -24.86 -11.82
C ASP A 121 -27.35 -25.16 -12.40
N ASN A 122 -26.45 -24.18 -12.30
CA ASN A 122 -25.10 -24.17 -12.91
C ASN A 122 -25.04 -24.27 -14.45
N THR A 123 -26.18 -24.26 -15.12
CA THR A 123 -26.28 -24.27 -16.59
C THR A 123 -26.34 -22.83 -17.10
N LEU A 124 -25.53 -22.51 -18.10
CA LEU A 124 -25.55 -21.21 -18.76
C LEU A 124 -26.81 -21.08 -19.62
N ILE A 125 -27.66 -20.08 -19.34
CA ILE A 125 -28.92 -19.84 -20.06
C ILE A 125 -28.99 -18.48 -20.75
N GLY A 126 -28.03 -17.60 -20.48
CA GLY A 126 -27.96 -16.30 -21.11
C GLY A 126 -26.76 -15.46 -20.66
N ILE A 127 -26.61 -14.28 -21.24
CA ILE A 127 -25.65 -13.27 -20.82
C ILE A 127 -26.32 -11.89 -20.83
N ILE A 128 -26.07 -11.09 -19.80
CA ILE A 128 -26.57 -9.73 -19.71
C ILE A 128 -25.39 -8.75 -19.77
N SER A 129 -25.44 -7.76 -20.67
CA SER A 129 -24.39 -6.74 -20.77
C SER A 129 -24.76 -5.48 -20.00
N ARG A 130 -23.75 -4.71 -19.60
CA ARG A 130 -23.92 -3.37 -19.01
C ARG A 130 -24.72 -2.45 -19.93
N ARG A 131 -24.54 -2.58 -21.24
CA ARG A 131 -25.31 -1.80 -22.21
C ARG A 131 -26.81 -2.10 -22.14
N ASP A 132 -27.17 -3.37 -21.93
CA ASP A 132 -28.58 -3.79 -21.85
C ASP A 132 -29.19 -3.33 -20.52
N VAL A 133 -28.42 -3.43 -19.44
CA VAL A 133 -28.80 -2.92 -18.11
C VAL A 133 -28.99 -1.41 -18.14
N ASP A 134 -28.02 -0.64 -18.65
CA ASP A 134 -28.09 0.82 -18.72
C ASP A 134 -29.29 1.29 -19.55
N LYS A 135 -29.63 0.57 -20.64
CA LYS A 135 -30.86 0.82 -21.41
C LYS A 135 -32.11 0.57 -20.59
N ALA A 136 -32.20 -0.57 -19.90
CA ALA A 136 -33.34 -0.91 -19.07
C ALA A 136 -33.53 0.10 -17.92
N LEU A 137 -32.45 0.55 -17.28
CA LEU A 137 -32.48 1.59 -16.24
C LEU A 137 -33.01 2.93 -16.76
N LYS A 138 -32.58 3.36 -17.96
CA LYS A 138 -33.10 4.59 -18.58
C LYS A 138 -34.62 4.55 -18.83
N HIS A 139 -35.19 3.36 -18.94
CA HIS A 139 -36.63 3.15 -19.09
C HIS A 139 -37.35 2.86 -17.74
N GLY A 140 -36.68 3.02 -16.60
CA GLY A 140 -37.27 2.79 -15.28
C GLY A 140 -37.52 1.32 -14.94
N LEU A 141 -36.88 0.39 -15.65
CA LEU A 141 -37.11 -1.06 -15.53
C LEU A 141 -36.21 -1.71 -14.47
N GLU A 142 -35.90 -0.99 -13.39
CA GLU A 142 -35.03 -1.46 -12.30
C GLU A 142 -35.52 -2.77 -11.67
N HIS A 143 -36.83 -2.90 -11.49
CA HIS A 143 -37.49 -4.05 -10.87
C HIS A 143 -37.64 -5.26 -11.82
N ALA A 144 -37.40 -5.08 -13.11
CA ALA A 144 -37.67 -6.11 -14.09
C ALA A 144 -36.61 -7.24 -14.02
N PRO A 145 -36.99 -8.50 -14.28
CA PRO A 145 -36.07 -9.63 -14.20
C PRO A 145 -35.14 -9.69 -15.41
N VAL A 146 -33.89 -10.10 -15.20
CA VAL A 146 -32.84 -10.18 -16.22
C VAL A 146 -33.21 -11.09 -17.39
N LYS A 147 -33.99 -12.17 -17.16
CA LYS A 147 -34.45 -13.08 -18.23
C LYS A 147 -35.21 -12.40 -19.37
N GLY A 148 -35.74 -11.19 -19.15
CA GLY A 148 -36.41 -10.37 -20.15
C GLY A 148 -35.47 -9.54 -21.04
N PHE A 149 -34.21 -9.36 -20.62
CA PHE A 149 -33.24 -8.47 -21.29
C PHE A 149 -31.94 -9.19 -21.68
N MET A 150 -31.69 -10.39 -21.17
CA MET A 150 -30.49 -11.17 -21.48
C MET A 150 -30.50 -11.68 -22.92
N THR A 151 -29.30 -11.79 -23.50
CA THR A 151 -29.09 -12.53 -24.75
C THR A 151 -29.10 -14.03 -24.44
N ARG A 152 -29.92 -14.81 -25.15
CA ARG A 152 -30.08 -16.27 -24.93
C ARG A 152 -29.14 -17.12 -25.76
N ASP A 153 -28.86 -16.70 -26.99
CA ASP A 153 -27.93 -17.39 -27.88
C ASP A 153 -26.50 -16.95 -27.54
N VAL A 154 -25.94 -17.60 -26.53
CA VAL A 154 -24.60 -17.29 -26.01
C VAL A 154 -23.56 -18.16 -26.69
N LEU A 155 -22.60 -17.54 -27.37
CA LEU A 155 -21.40 -18.25 -27.83
C LEU A 155 -20.50 -18.57 -26.64
N PHE A 156 -19.97 -19.79 -26.60
CA PHE A 156 -19.08 -20.27 -25.56
C PHE A 156 -17.94 -21.10 -26.15
N VAL A 157 -16.93 -21.38 -25.33
CA VAL A 157 -15.79 -22.24 -25.68
C VAL A 157 -15.64 -23.36 -24.64
N ASN A 158 -14.97 -24.45 -25.01
CA ASN A 158 -14.62 -25.52 -24.09
C ASN A 158 -13.20 -25.31 -23.51
N PRO A 159 -12.92 -25.76 -22.27
CA PRO A 159 -11.63 -25.54 -21.61
C PRO A 159 -10.43 -26.21 -22.31
N ASP A 160 -10.67 -27.30 -23.02
CA ASP A 160 -9.67 -28.10 -23.75
C ASP A 160 -9.39 -27.57 -25.18
N GLN A 161 -10.04 -26.48 -25.59
CA GLN A 161 -9.79 -25.85 -26.89
C GLN A 161 -8.57 -24.93 -26.85
N SER A 162 -8.00 -24.68 -28.03
CA SER A 162 -6.95 -23.67 -28.24
C SER A 162 -7.48 -22.26 -27.98
N TRP A 163 -6.71 -21.41 -27.29
CA TRP A 163 -7.13 -20.03 -27.04
C TRP A 163 -7.33 -19.19 -28.32
N GLU A 164 -6.69 -19.57 -29.43
CA GLU A 164 -6.87 -18.94 -30.74
C GLU A 164 -8.33 -19.02 -31.22
N VAL A 165 -9.09 -20.03 -30.78
CA VAL A 165 -10.53 -20.12 -31.02
C VAL A 165 -11.28 -18.97 -30.35
N VAL A 166 -10.88 -18.60 -29.13
CA VAL A 166 -11.44 -17.44 -28.39
C VAL A 166 -11.18 -16.16 -29.18
N GLN A 167 -9.94 -15.95 -29.64
CA GLN A 167 -9.57 -14.78 -30.43
C GLN A 167 -10.43 -14.68 -31.69
N LYS A 168 -10.56 -15.79 -32.44
CA LYS A 168 -11.36 -15.85 -33.66
C LYS A 168 -12.82 -15.46 -33.39
N LEU A 169 -13.45 -16.08 -32.40
CA LEU A 169 -14.84 -15.78 -32.03
C LEU A 169 -15.04 -14.34 -31.57
N MET A 170 -14.10 -13.78 -30.81
CA MET A 170 -14.16 -12.38 -30.35
C MET A 170 -14.09 -11.38 -31.50
N VAL A 171 -13.28 -11.67 -32.53
CA VAL A 171 -13.13 -10.82 -33.72
C VAL A 171 -14.32 -10.98 -34.67
N GLU A 172 -14.71 -12.21 -34.98
CA GLU A 172 -15.79 -12.50 -35.95
C GLU A 172 -17.16 -12.01 -35.48
N HIS A 173 -17.43 -12.12 -34.17
CA HIS A 173 -18.73 -11.78 -33.59
C HIS A 173 -18.74 -10.47 -32.78
N ASP A 174 -17.64 -9.71 -32.77
CA ASP A 174 -17.45 -8.52 -31.95
C ASP A 174 -17.82 -8.75 -30.46
N ILE A 175 -17.39 -9.89 -29.92
CA ILE A 175 -17.68 -10.28 -28.53
C ILE A 175 -16.55 -9.86 -27.58
N GLY A 176 -16.90 -9.22 -26.47
CA GLY A 176 -15.97 -8.76 -25.44
C GLY A 176 -15.53 -9.84 -24.43
N ARG A 177 -16.36 -10.86 -24.22
CA ARG A 177 -16.14 -11.95 -23.27
C ARG A 177 -16.82 -13.23 -23.74
N LEU A 178 -16.18 -14.37 -23.52
CA LEU A 178 -16.71 -15.68 -23.86
C LEU A 178 -16.78 -16.55 -22.60
N PRO A 179 -17.97 -17.03 -22.22
CA PRO A 179 -18.12 -18.08 -21.23
C PRO A 179 -17.35 -19.35 -21.64
N VAL A 180 -16.74 -20.01 -20.67
CA VAL A 180 -16.13 -21.33 -20.81
C VAL A 180 -17.06 -22.35 -20.19
N VAL A 181 -17.51 -23.31 -20.99
CA VAL A 181 -18.50 -24.31 -20.60
C VAL A 181 -17.88 -25.70 -20.74
N LYS A 182 -18.07 -26.55 -19.74
CA LYS A 182 -17.71 -27.98 -19.77
C LYS A 182 -18.91 -28.79 -19.34
N GLU A 183 -19.32 -29.78 -20.14
CA GLU A 183 -20.48 -30.63 -19.85
C GLU A 183 -21.74 -29.81 -19.48
N ASN A 184 -22.00 -28.75 -20.25
CA ASN A 184 -23.12 -27.81 -20.06
C ASN A 184 -23.07 -26.95 -18.78
N LYS A 185 -21.99 -27.01 -18.01
CA LYS A 185 -21.77 -26.19 -16.81
C LYS A 185 -20.79 -25.06 -17.09
N LEU A 186 -21.08 -23.88 -16.56
CA LEU A 186 -20.16 -22.74 -16.62
C LEU A 186 -18.95 -23.00 -15.71
N VAL A 187 -17.76 -23.09 -16.28
CA VAL A 187 -16.50 -23.38 -15.56
C VAL A 187 -15.49 -22.24 -15.62
N GLY A 188 -15.71 -21.22 -16.46
CA GLY A 188 -14.80 -20.09 -16.58
C GLY A 188 -15.35 -18.99 -17.49
N ILE A 189 -14.58 -17.90 -17.62
CA ILE A 189 -14.85 -16.84 -18.59
C ILE A 189 -13.53 -16.28 -19.12
N VAL A 190 -13.47 -15.96 -20.41
CA VAL A 190 -12.31 -15.32 -21.05
C VAL A 190 -12.73 -13.96 -21.58
N SER A 191 -12.00 -12.90 -21.23
CA SER A 191 -12.23 -11.54 -21.74
C SER A 191 -11.24 -11.15 -22.84
N ARG A 192 -11.57 -10.13 -23.64
CA ARG A 192 -10.62 -9.53 -24.59
C ARG A 192 -9.32 -9.12 -23.92
N SER A 193 -9.36 -8.65 -22.68
CA SER A 193 -8.17 -8.28 -21.92
C SER A 193 -7.26 -9.48 -21.61
N ASP A 194 -7.83 -10.68 -21.46
CA ASP A 194 -7.06 -11.90 -21.23
C ASP A 194 -6.37 -12.34 -22.53
N VAL A 195 -7.11 -12.31 -23.64
CA VAL A 195 -6.56 -12.55 -24.99
C VAL A 195 -5.46 -11.54 -25.33
N LEU A 196 -5.68 -10.25 -25.09
CA LEU A 196 -4.68 -9.21 -25.31
C LEU A 196 -3.46 -9.41 -24.41
N ARG A 197 -3.63 -9.85 -23.16
CA ARG A 197 -2.50 -10.15 -22.27
C ARG A 197 -1.66 -11.32 -22.77
N LEU A 198 -2.23 -12.30 -23.46
CA LEU A 198 -1.49 -13.39 -24.10
C LEU A 198 -0.75 -12.90 -25.34
N ILE A 199 -1.45 -12.19 -26.22
CA ILE A 199 -0.88 -11.64 -27.47
C ILE A 199 0.29 -10.71 -27.16
N TYR A 200 0.17 -9.91 -26.11
CA TYR A 200 1.14 -8.88 -25.77
C TYR A 200 2.05 -9.22 -24.59
N GLY A 201 1.86 -10.38 -23.95
CA GLY A 201 2.70 -10.86 -22.85
C GLY A 201 3.13 -9.77 -21.87
N ARG A 202 2.20 -9.28 -21.02
CA ARG A 202 2.43 -8.17 -20.07
C ARG A 202 2.97 -6.89 -20.76
N ALA A 203 2.05 -6.04 -21.20
CA ALA A 203 2.26 -4.68 -21.71
C ALA A 203 3.03 -4.56 -23.06
N VAL A 204 2.33 -4.08 -24.09
CA VAL A 204 2.89 -3.70 -25.40
C VAL A 204 3.97 -2.60 -25.26
N PRO A 205 5.04 -2.50 -26.08
CA PRO A 205 5.82 -3.50 -26.81
C PRO A 205 7.33 -3.48 -26.47
N THR A 206 7.98 -4.64 -26.42
CA THR A 206 9.18 -4.90 -27.25
C THR A 206 9.44 -6.39 -27.34
N SER A 207 9.12 -6.97 -28.49
CA SER A 207 9.53 -8.32 -28.89
C SER A 207 11.04 -8.50 -28.73
N SER A 208 11.50 -9.16 -27.66
CA SER A 208 12.87 -9.68 -27.60
C SER A 208 13.05 -10.64 -26.43
N LYS A 209 14.00 -11.58 -26.58
CA LYS A 209 14.64 -12.31 -25.48
C LYS A 209 15.06 -11.38 -24.31
N LEU A 210 15.24 -10.09 -24.57
CA LEU A 210 15.55 -9.05 -23.59
C LEU A 210 14.44 -8.84 -22.55
N ALA A 211 13.15 -8.98 -22.88
CA ALA A 211 12.07 -8.81 -21.90
C ALA A 211 12.03 -9.99 -20.90
N LYS A 212 12.19 -11.22 -21.42
CA LYS A 212 12.32 -12.42 -20.58
C LYS A 212 13.62 -12.40 -19.76
N ALA A 213 14.73 -11.97 -20.37
CA ALA A 213 16.00 -11.76 -19.66
C ALA A 213 15.89 -10.64 -18.61
N ARG A 214 15.18 -9.54 -18.89
CA ARG A 214 14.90 -8.48 -17.90
C ARG A 214 14.01 -8.98 -16.77
N SER A 215 13.02 -9.83 -17.04
CA SER A 215 12.18 -10.44 -15.99
C SER A 215 12.97 -11.41 -15.12
N LEU A 216 13.87 -12.20 -15.73
CA LEU A 216 14.76 -13.12 -15.00
C LEU A 216 15.81 -12.35 -14.19
N ALA A 217 16.53 -11.41 -14.80
CA ALA A 217 17.48 -10.54 -14.11
C ALA A 217 16.79 -9.71 -13.01
N ARG A 218 15.53 -9.30 -13.22
CA ARG A 218 14.73 -8.67 -12.17
C ARG A 218 14.48 -9.63 -11.02
N ARG A 219 14.04 -10.86 -11.30
CA ARG A 219 13.85 -11.88 -10.26
C ARG A 219 15.14 -12.13 -9.49
N GLU A 220 16.29 -12.24 -10.16
CA GLU A 220 17.61 -12.38 -9.52
C GLU A 220 17.89 -11.19 -8.58
N ASN A 221 17.73 -9.95 -9.04
CA ASN A 221 17.90 -8.78 -8.19
C ASN A 221 16.96 -8.77 -6.97
N ILE A 222 15.72 -9.25 -7.12
CA ILE A 222 14.77 -9.35 -6.00
C ILE A 222 15.20 -10.44 -5.02
N LEU A 223 15.69 -11.58 -5.51
CA LEU A 223 16.22 -12.63 -4.65
C LEU A 223 17.44 -12.12 -3.86
N ASP A 224 18.33 -11.35 -4.48
CA ASP A 224 19.45 -10.72 -3.80
C ASP A 224 18.98 -9.74 -2.70
N LEU A 225 17.92 -8.97 -2.95
CA LEU A 225 17.31 -8.09 -1.94
C LEU A 225 16.68 -8.89 -0.80
N ILE A 226 16.01 -10.00 -1.11
CA ILE A 226 15.47 -10.89 -0.08
C ILE A 226 16.60 -11.48 0.76
N GLU A 227 17.73 -11.86 0.16
CA GLU A 227 18.89 -12.37 0.89
C GLU A 227 19.55 -11.34 1.82
N GLN A 228 19.42 -10.06 1.48
CA GLN A 228 19.88 -8.94 2.32
C GLN A 228 18.93 -8.63 3.49
N LEU A 229 17.73 -9.20 3.51
CA LEU A 229 16.83 -9.05 4.65
C LEU A 229 17.43 -9.70 5.90
N ASN A 230 16.97 -9.20 7.06
CA ASN A 230 17.37 -9.77 8.34
C ASN A 230 17.09 -11.28 8.38
N THR A 231 17.92 -12.03 9.11
CA THR A 231 17.86 -13.50 9.13
C THR A 231 16.50 -14.01 9.62
N GLU A 232 15.85 -13.26 10.50
CA GLU A 232 14.55 -13.59 11.05
C GLU A 232 13.42 -13.52 10.03
N VAL A 233 13.33 -12.43 9.26
CA VAL A 233 12.34 -12.26 8.18
C VAL A 233 12.57 -13.33 7.13
N ARG A 234 13.82 -13.61 6.73
CA ARG A 234 14.11 -14.70 5.80
C ARG A 234 13.63 -16.06 6.33
N TYR A 235 13.84 -16.33 7.61
CA TYR A 235 13.35 -17.55 8.25
C TYR A 235 11.81 -17.64 8.22
N ILE A 236 11.11 -16.54 8.54
CA ILE A 236 9.65 -16.45 8.48
C ILE A 236 9.15 -16.70 7.05
N LEU A 237 9.73 -16.06 6.04
CA LEU A 237 9.34 -16.23 4.63
C LEU A 237 9.53 -17.68 4.15
N ASN A 238 10.61 -18.34 4.57
CA ASN A 238 10.83 -19.76 4.25
C ASN A 238 9.75 -20.66 4.89
N ILE A 239 9.39 -20.43 6.16
CA ILE A 239 8.32 -21.19 6.80
C ILE A 239 6.98 -20.97 6.10
N ILE A 240 6.64 -19.73 5.75
CA ILE A 240 5.41 -19.42 5.03
C ILE A 240 5.37 -20.16 3.70
N ARG A 241 6.46 -20.13 2.93
CA ARG A 241 6.57 -20.87 1.67
C ARG A 241 6.28 -22.35 1.87
N ASP A 242 6.89 -22.98 2.86
CA ASP A 242 6.69 -24.42 3.14
C ASP A 242 5.25 -24.74 3.54
N ILE A 243 4.62 -23.92 4.39
CA ILE A 243 3.22 -24.12 4.80
C ILE A 243 2.28 -23.97 3.60
N VAL A 244 2.46 -22.90 2.81
CA VAL A 244 1.61 -22.57 1.67
C VAL A 244 1.71 -23.63 0.57
N SER A 245 2.91 -24.13 0.28
CA SER A 245 3.11 -25.26 -0.64
C SER A 245 2.38 -26.52 -0.17
N ASN A 246 2.43 -26.84 1.12
CA ASN A 246 1.73 -28.01 1.68
C ASN A 246 0.20 -27.88 1.69
N LEU A 247 -0.32 -26.64 1.80
CA LEU A 247 -1.75 -26.36 1.77
C LEU A 247 -2.30 -26.23 0.34
N GLY A 248 -1.44 -26.12 -0.67
CA GLY A 248 -1.84 -25.82 -2.05
C GLY A 248 -2.38 -24.39 -2.23
N TYR A 249 -2.01 -23.47 -1.34
CA TYR A 249 -2.43 -22.07 -1.39
C TYR A 249 -1.47 -21.23 -2.24
N ARG A 250 -1.89 -20.02 -2.59
CA ARG A 250 -1.00 -18.99 -3.14
C ARG A 250 -0.83 -17.87 -2.14
N ALA A 251 0.41 -17.44 -1.91
CA ALA A 251 0.71 -16.40 -0.94
C ALA A 251 1.62 -15.34 -1.53
N TYR A 252 1.37 -14.10 -1.12
CA TYR A 252 1.98 -12.92 -1.66
C TYR A 252 2.35 -11.97 -0.53
N LEU A 253 3.59 -11.45 -0.53
CA LEU A 253 3.88 -10.22 0.22
C LEU A 253 3.29 -9.06 -0.56
N VAL A 254 2.65 -8.12 0.12
CA VAL A 254 1.95 -7.01 -0.54
C VAL A 254 2.29 -5.67 0.12
N GLY A 255 1.91 -4.57 -0.52
CA GLY A 255 1.85 -3.28 0.16
C GLY A 255 3.18 -2.60 0.42
N GLY A 256 3.28 -2.00 1.61
CA GLY A 256 4.42 -1.17 2.00
C GLY A 256 5.73 -1.95 2.04
N PHE A 257 5.68 -3.23 2.43
CA PHE A 257 6.86 -4.09 2.47
C PHE A 257 7.52 -4.22 1.09
N VAL A 258 6.73 -4.48 0.04
CA VAL A 258 7.27 -4.65 -1.33
C VAL A 258 7.90 -3.36 -1.83
N ARG A 259 7.27 -2.21 -1.58
CA ARG A 259 7.80 -0.88 -1.90
C ARG A 259 9.12 -0.63 -1.16
N ASP A 260 9.13 -0.83 0.15
CA ASP A 260 10.28 -0.52 1.01
C ASP A 260 11.45 -1.46 0.72
N LEU A 261 11.20 -2.74 0.41
CA LEU A 261 12.20 -3.68 -0.10
C LEU A 261 12.87 -3.16 -1.39
N LEU A 262 12.06 -2.70 -2.35
CA LEU A 262 12.55 -2.17 -3.63
C LEU A 262 13.35 -0.86 -3.46
N LEU A 263 12.96 -0.03 -2.50
CA LEU A 263 13.67 1.22 -2.17
C LEU A 263 14.83 1.03 -1.19
N ARG A 264 15.05 -0.21 -0.68
CA ARG A 264 16.05 -0.55 0.33
C ARG A 264 15.87 0.23 1.66
N PHE A 265 14.62 0.50 2.02
CA PHE A 265 14.26 1.01 3.34
C PHE A 265 14.12 -0.14 4.36
N PRO A 266 14.40 0.11 5.65
CA PRO A 266 14.10 -0.85 6.70
C PRO A 266 12.59 -1.16 6.75
N THR A 267 12.26 -2.45 6.76
CA THR A 267 10.87 -2.95 6.86
C THR A 267 10.56 -3.35 8.30
N SER A 268 9.39 -2.99 8.82
CA SER A 268 8.98 -3.20 10.22
C SER A 268 7.88 -4.25 10.43
N ASP A 269 7.20 -4.63 9.36
CA ASP A 269 5.93 -5.32 9.35
C ASP A 269 5.81 -6.17 8.08
N LEU A 270 5.28 -7.40 8.21
CA LEU A 270 5.02 -8.29 7.08
C LEU A 270 3.54 -8.36 6.77
N ASP A 271 3.14 -7.75 5.65
CA ASP A 271 1.80 -7.86 5.08
C ASP A 271 1.73 -9.02 4.09
N ILE A 272 0.93 -10.04 4.41
CA ILE A 272 0.76 -11.24 3.58
C ILE A 272 -0.68 -11.34 3.12
N VAL A 273 -0.87 -11.52 1.82
CA VAL A 273 -2.15 -11.89 1.22
C VAL A 273 -2.09 -13.35 0.75
N VAL A 274 -3.08 -14.16 1.14
CA VAL A 274 -3.21 -15.55 0.73
C VAL A 274 -4.51 -15.79 -0.04
N GLU A 275 -4.43 -16.45 -1.19
CA GLU A 275 -5.60 -16.98 -1.90
C GLU A 275 -5.99 -18.33 -1.23
N GLY A 276 -6.64 -18.24 -0.08
CA GLY A 276 -6.99 -19.36 0.79
C GLY A 276 -7.41 -18.91 2.20
N ASP A 277 -7.55 -19.86 3.13
CA ASP A 277 -7.89 -19.56 4.52
C ASP A 277 -6.68 -18.95 5.27
N SER A 278 -6.74 -17.64 5.57
CA SER A 278 -5.69 -16.96 6.33
C SER A 278 -5.60 -17.40 7.77
N ARG A 279 -6.70 -17.87 8.38
CA ARG A 279 -6.70 -18.39 9.74
C ARG A 279 -5.87 -19.65 9.83
N LEU A 280 -6.09 -20.59 8.91
CA LEU A 280 -5.33 -21.84 8.88
C LEU A 280 -3.83 -21.58 8.65
N LEU A 281 -3.48 -20.63 7.78
CA LEU A 281 -2.09 -20.21 7.61
C LEU A 281 -1.52 -19.60 8.90
N ALA A 282 -2.26 -18.71 9.55
CA ALA A 282 -1.83 -18.04 10.77
C ALA A 282 -1.64 -19.01 11.95
N GLU A 283 -2.55 -19.96 12.12
CA GLU A 283 -2.46 -21.03 13.13
C GLU A 283 -1.19 -21.85 12.94
N LYS A 284 -0.98 -22.40 11.73
CA LYS A 284 0.22 -23.19 11.41
C LYS A 284 1.52 -22.39 11.53
N LEU A 285 1.49 -21.11 11.18
CA LEU A 285 2.64 -20.23 11.33
C LEU A 285 2.94 -19.97 12.81
N SER A 286 1.90 -19.78 13.63
CA SER A 286 2.03 -19.52 15.06
C SER A 286 2.59 -20.72 15.84
N GLU A 287 2.33 -21.95 15.39
CA GLU A 287 2.89 -23.18 15.96
C GLU A 287 4.40 -23.32 15.70
N LYS A 288 4.88 -22.79 14.57
CA LYS A 288 6.28 -22.88 14.16
C LYS A 288 7.13 -21.70 14.62
N LEU A 289 6.51 -20.57 14.96
CA LEU A 289 7.19 -19.36 15.41
C LEU A 289 7.03 -19.14 16.91
N ALA A 290 7.97 -18.40 17.50
CA ALA A 290 7.90 -17.98 18.91
C ALA A 290 6.84 -16.87 19.10
N THR A 291 5.58 -17.27 19.02
CA THR A 291 4.43 -16.37 19.04
C THR A 291 4.12 -15.88 20.45
N SER A 292 3.89 -14.58 20.60
CA SER A 292 3.37 -13.97 21.82
C SER A 292 1.84 -13.92 21.82
N ARG A 293 1.24 -13.52 20.71
CA ARG A 293 -0.21 -13.39 20.57
C ARG A 293 -0.64 -13.63 19.13
N LEU A 294 -1.67 -14.44 18.95
CA LEU A 294 -2.42 -14.58 17.71
C LEU A 294 -3.80 -13.94 17.92
N THR A 295 -4.18 -13.01 17.05
CA THR A 295 -5.51 -12.39 17.05
C THR A 295 -6.17 -12.67 15.71
N VAL A 296 -7.31 -13.35 15.73
CA VAL A 296 -8.09 -13.67 14.52
C VAL A 296 -9.35 -12.82 14.52
N HIS A 297 -9.64 -12.18 13.39
CA HIS A 297 -10.83 -11.37 13.17
C HIS A 297 -11.70 -12.01 12.10
N GLU A 298 -12.63 -12.88 12.51
CA GLU A 298 -13.49 -13.65 11.61
C GLU A 298 -14.28 -12.76 10.64
N SER A 299 -14.84 -11.66 11.12
CA SER A 299 -15.69 -10.75 10.32
C SER A 299 -14.95 -10.11 9.15
N PHE A 300 -13.64 -9.93 9.28
CA PHE A 300 -12.79 -9.35 8.24
C PHE A 300 -11.91 -10.39 7.57
N GLY A 301 -11.93 -11.63 8.08
CA GLY A 301 -11.01 -12.73 7.86
C GLY A 301 -9.56 -12.52 8.34
N THR A 302 -9.13 -11.34 8.79
CA THR A 302 -7.71 -11.06 9.05
C THR A 302 -7.17 -11.86 10.23
N ALA A 303 -5.87 -12.16 10.22
CA ALA A 303 -5.17 -12.72 11.35
C ALA A 303 -3.87 -11.97 11.57
N ASN A 304 -3.65 -11.51 12.80
CA ASN A 304 -2.46 -10.76 13.19
C ASN A 304 -1.66 -11.58 14.20
N ILE A 305 -0.37 -11.74 13.93
CA ILE A 305 0.57 -12.48 14.77
C ILE A 305 1.58 -11.49 15.33
N LEU A 306 1.66 -11.41 16.65
CA LEU A 306 2.72 -10.72 17.38
C LEU A 306 3.72 -11.74 17.90
N LEU A 307 4.96 -11.65 17.43
CA LEU A 307 6.07 -12.48 17.89
C LEU A 307 6.64 -11.95 19.22
N LYS A 308 7.32 -12.83 19.99
CA LYS A 308 7.88 -12.48 21.32
C LYS A 308 8.92 -11.35 21.30
N ASN A 309 9.56 -11.12 20.16
CA ASN A 309 10.51 -10.04 19.93
C ASN A 309 9.83 -8.72 19.51
N GLY A 310 8.51 -8.68 19.39
CA GLY A 310 7.74 -7.50 18.99
C GLY A 310 7.52 -7.35 17.48
N PHE A 311 7.92 -8.32 16.66
CA PHE A 311 7.69 -8.29 15.21
C PHE A 311 6.22 -8.65 14.88
N TYR A 312 5.61 -7.91 13.96
CA TYR A 312 4.21 -8.07 13.55
C TYR A 312 4.10 -8.71 12.17
N ILE A 313 3.21 -9.69 12.04
CA ILE A 313 2.85 -10.34 10.78
C ILE A 313 1.33 -10.26 10.62
N ASP A 314 0.89 -9.56 9.59
CA ASP A 314 -0.52 -9.41 9.26
C ASP A 314 -0.85 -10.28 8.05
N ILE A 315 -1.83 -11.16 8.21
CA ILE A 315 -2.25 -12.14 7.21
C ILE A 315 -3.70 -11.87 6.85
N ALA A 316 -3.93 -11.55 5.58
CA ALA A 316 -5.24 -11.41 5.01
C ALA A 316 -5.44 -12.48 3.93
N SER A 317 -6.60 -13.14 3.94
CA SER A 317 -7.12 -13.78 2.74
C SER A 317 -7.33 -12.70 1.67
N SER A 318 -7.19 -13.07 0.41
CA SER A 318 -7.54 -12.21 -0.72
C SER A 318 -9.02 -11.85 -0.65
N ARG A 319 -9.29 -10.55 -0.51
CA ARG A 319 -10.60 -10.01 -0.18
C ARG A 319 -10.95 -8.83 -1.04
N ARG A 320 -12.25 -8.67 -1.24
CA ARG A 320 -12.86 -7.45 -1.72
C ARG A 320 -13.45 -6.70 -0.52
N GLU A 321 -13.01 -5.46 -0.31
CA GLU A 321 -13.58 -4.56 0.70
C GLU A 321 -14.65 -3.65 0.06
N GLU A 322 -15.84 -3.59 0.67
CA GLU A 322 -16.96 -2.78 0.20
C GLU A 322 -17.34 -1.74 1.25
N TYR A 323 -17.17 -0.45 0.91
CA TYR A 323 -17.62 0.67 1.72
C TYR A 323 -19.06 1.04 1.32
N ASP A 324 -20.03 0.85 2.21
CA ASP A 324 -21.44 1.21 1.94
C ASP A 324 -21.62 2.69 1.59
N PHE A 325 -20.75 3.55 2.14
CA PHE A 325 -20.67 4.97 1.84
C PHE A 325 -19.24 5.50 2.13
N PRO A 326 -18.83 6.63 1.52
CA PRO A 326 -17.55 7.27 1.79
C PRO A 326 -17.31 7.47 3.30
N GLY A 327 -16.27 6.83 3.84
CA GLY A 327 -15.89 6.90 5.25
C GLY A 327 -16.34 5.73 6.16
N ALA A 328 -17.12 4.77 5.66
CA ALA A 328 -17.57 3.60 6.43
C ALA A 328 -16.45 2.55 6.69
N LEU A 329 -16.74 1.54 7.51
CA LEU A 329 -15.93 0.31 7.62
C LEU A 329 -16.39 -0.69 6.54
N PRO A 330 -15.49 -1.46 5.92
CA PRO A 330 -15.84 -2.28 4.77
C PRO A 330 -16.46 -3.64 5.12
N THR A 331 -17.30 -4.20 4.24
CA THR A 331 -17.73 -5.61 4.25
C THR A 331 -16.84 -6.48 3.34
N VAL A 332 -16.70 -7.77 3.65
CA VAL A 332 -15.64 -8.64 3.09
C VAL A 332 -16.21 -9.83 2.27
N GLU A 333 -15.79 -9.96 1.00
CA GLU A 333 -16.01 -11.13 0.12
C GLU A 333 -14.68 -11.73 -0.38
N GLU A 334 -14.62 -13.04 -0.65
CA GLU A 334 -13.44 -13.68 -1.29
C GLU A 334 -13.21 -13.16 -2.73
N SER A 335 -11.97 -12.76 -3.06
CA SER A 335 -11.58 -12.28 -4.39
C SER A 335 -10.17 -12.72 -4.80
N ASN A 336 -9.76 -12.40 -6.04
CA ASN A 336 -8.40 -12.62 -6.54
C ASN A 336 -7.42 -11.53 -6.01
N LEU A 337 -6.11 -11.80 -6.06
CA LEU A 337 -5.05 -10.84 -5.68
C LEU A 337 -5.19 -9.47 -6.38
N LYS A 338 -5.63 -9.45 -7.65
CA LYS A 338 -5.71 -8.23 -8.45
C LYS A 338 -6.73 -7.23 -7.87
N ASP A 339 -7.86 -7.74 -7.36
CA ASP A 339 -8.90 -6.94 -6.74
C ASP A 339 -8.45 -6.40 -5.37
N ASP A 340 -7.68 -7.19 -4.58
CA ASP A 340 -7.08 -6.69 -3.32
C ASP A 340 -6.08 -5.55 -3.60
N LEU A 341 -5.23 -5.70 -4.62
CA LEU A 341 -4.28 -4.64 -4.98
C LEU A 341 -4.99 -3.38 -5.49
N PHE A 342 -6.17 -3.49 -6.13
CA PHE A 342 -6.90 -2.35 -6.69
C PHE A 342 -7.47 -1.39 -5.64
N ARG A 343 -7.80 -1.91 -4.45
CA ARG A 343 -8.43 -1.10 -3.38
C ARG A 343 -7.43 -0.23 -2.62
N ARG A 344 -6.14 -0.39 -2.88
CA ARG A 344 -5.05 0.32 -2.19
C ARG A 344 -5.01 1.79 -2.61
N ASP A 345 -4.18 2.56 -1.92
CA ASP A 345 -4.12 4.01 -2.11
C ASP A 345 -3.37 4.41 -3.39
N PHE A 346 -2.14 3.90 -3.57
CA PHE A 346 -1.23 4.30 -4.64
C PHE A 346 -0.65 3.11 -5.39
N THR A 347 -0.26 3.32 -6.66
CA THR A 347 0.37 2.31 -7.52
C THR A 347 1.60 1.69 -6.86
N ILE A 348 2.45 2.51 -6.22
CA ILE A 348 3.66 2.07 -5.51
C ILE A 348 3.36 1.14 -4.33
N ASN A 349 2.15 1.16 -3.79
CA ASN A 349 1.70 0.29 -2.70
C ASN A 349 0.84 -0.88 -3.22
N ALA A 350 0.56 -0.92 -4.53
CA ALA A 350 -0.30 -1.91 -5.18
C ALA A 350 0.51 -2.97 -5.95
N MET A 351 1.65 -3.35 -5.39
CA MET A 351 2.52 -4.42 -5.89
C MET A 351 2.49 -5.61 -4.93
N ALA A 352 2.75 -6.79 -5.50
CA ALA A 352 2.85 -8.04 -4.76
C ALA A 352 4.12 -8.81 -5.14
N LEU A 353 4.66 -9.58 -4.21
CA LEU A 353 5.81 -10.48 -4.40
C LEU A 353 5.38 -11.90 -4.07
N CYS A 354 5.53 -12.81 -5.02
CA CYS A 354 5.09 -14.20 -4.89
C CYS A 354 5.99 -15.00 -3.94
N LEU A 355 5.38 -15.68 -2.97
CA LEU A 355 6.04 -16.54 -1.99
C LEU A 355 5.99 -18.03 -2.34
N ASN A 356 5.24 -18.43 -3.38
CA ASN A 356 5.18 -19.81 -3.82
C ASN A 356 6.51 -20.28 -4.42
N GLU A 357 6.86 -21.56 -4.24
CA GLU A 357 8.15 -22.13 -4.61
C GLU A 357 8.53 -21.91 -6.10
N GLU A 358 7.62 -22.21 -7.03
CA GLU A 358 7.87 -22.09 -8.48
C GLU A 358 8.17 -20.64 -8.91
N GLN A 359 7.48 -19.69 -8.29
CA GLN A 359 7.48 -18.26 -8.64
C GLN A 359 8.11 -17.38 -7.56
N TYR A 360 8.88 -17.96 -6.64
CA TYR A 360 9.44 -17.23 -5.50
C TYR A 360 10.27 -16.02 -5.95
N GLY A 361 9.93 -14.84 -5.43
CA GLY A 361 10.57 -13.57 -5.80
C GLY A 361 10.04 -12.93 -7.09
N GLU A 362 8.99 -13.48 -7.72
CA GLU A 362 8.33 -12.82 -8.85
C GLU A 362 7.46 -11.65 -8.36
N ILE A 363 7.68 -10.46 -8.94
CA ILE A 363 6.85 -9.28 -8.70
C ILE A 363 5.63 -9.29 -9.63
N ILE A 364 4.46 -9.11 -9.03
CA ILE A 364 3.19 -8.89 -9.69
C ILE A 364 2.84 -7.41 -9.57
N ASP A 365 2.75 -6.73 -10.71
CA ASP A 365 2.41 -5.32 -10.81
C ASP A 365 1.39 -5.14 -11.94
N TYR A 366 0.11 -4.97 -11.57
CA TYR A 366 -0.98 -4.76 -12.53
C TYR A 366 -1.17 -3.29 -12.91
N TYR A 367 -0.67 -2.36 -12.09
CA TYR A 367 -1.03 -0.95 -12.12
C TYR A 367 0.14 -0.01 -12.44
N GLY A 368 1.33 -0.56 -12.64
CA GLY A 368 2.54 0.20 -13.00
C GLY A 368 3.27 0.78 -11.80
N GLY A 369 3.08 0.22 -10.61
CA GLY A 369 3.75 0.66 -9.38
C GLY A 369 5.27 0.64 -9.47
N PHE A 370 5.84 -0.35 -10.17
CA PHE A 370 7.29 -0.44 -10.35
C PHE A 370 7.83 0.71 -11.19
N ARG A 371 7.11 1.11 -12.24
CA ARG A 371 7.51 2.24 -13.10
C ARG A 371 7.42 3.55 -12.33
N ASP A 372 6.33 3.75 -11.60
CA ASP A 372 6.13 4.97 -10.81
C ASP A 372 7.15 5.06 -9.67
N LEU A 373 7.56 3.93 -9.08
CA LEU A 373 8.66 3.86 -8.12
C LEU A 373 10.00 4.32 -8.73
N GLN A 374 10.31 3.89 -9.96
CA GLN A 374 11.53 4.30 -10.67
C GLN A 374 11.52 5.78 -11.07
N GLN A 375 10.33 6.33 -11.35
CA GLN A 375 10.15 7.74 -11.70
C GLN A 375 10.06 8.64 -10.46
N GLY A 376 9.88 8.06 -9.28
CA GLY A 376 9.66 8.78 -8.03
C GLY A 376 8.31 9.51 -8.05
N GLU A 377 7.23 8.84 -8.44
CA GLU A 377 5.90 9.42 -8.56
C GLU A 377 4.87 8.77 -7.62
N ILE A 378 4.03 9.60 -7.00
CA ILE A 378 2.84 9.17 -6.25
C ILE A 378 1.61 9.25 -7.17
N ARG A 379 1.09 8.08 -7.55
CA ARG A 379 -0.06 7.93 -8.45
C ARG A 379 -1.19 7.14 -7.79
N PHE A 380 -2.42 7.65 -7.81
CA PHE A 380 -3.59 6.91 -7.34
C PHE A 380 -3.96 5.78 -8.31
N LEU A 381 -4.75 4.79 -7.85
CA LEU A 381 -5.20 3.65 -8.67
C LEU A 381 -6.41 3.94 -9.57
N HIS A 382 -7.42 4.65 -9.07
CA HIS A 382 -8.59 5.10 -9.83
C HIS A 382 -9.10 6.48 -9.38
N ASN A 383 -9.84 7.17 -10.25
CA ASN A 383 -10.27 8.57 -10.04
C ASN A 383 -11.16 8.78 -8.80
N LEU A 384 -11.80 7.72 -8.30
CA LEU A 384 -12.63 7.75 -7.11
C LEU A 384 -11.84 7.53 -5.80
N SER A 385 -10.52 7.28 -5.87
CA SER A 385 -9.70 6.90 -4.70
C SER A 385 -9.82 7.90 -3.54
N PHE A 386 -9.77 9.20 -3.82
CA PHE A 386 -9.91 10.25 -2.81
C PHE A 386 -11.36 10.51 -2.38
N ILE A 387 -12.33 10.07 -3.18
CA ILE A 387 -13.76 10.17 -2.82
C ILE A 387 -14.13 9.03 -1.87
N GLU A 388 -13.65 7.83 -2.14
CA GLU A 388 -13.84 6.64 -1.29
C GLU A 388 -13.15 6.81 0.06
N ASP A 389 -11.90 7.27 0.04
CA ASP A 389 -11.13 7.55 1.25
C ASP A 389 -10.34 8.86 1.14
N PRO A 390 -10.90 9.98 1.65
CA PRO A 390 -10.22 11.27 1.61
C PRO A 390 -8.95 11.34 2.45
N THR A 391 -8.73 10.41 3.41
CA THR A 391 -7.48 10.37 4.19
C THR A 391 -6.26 10.10 3.31
N ARG A 392 -6.47 9.50 2.13
CA ARG A 392 -5.43 9.29 1.11
C ARG A 392 -4.80 10.60 0.64
N ILE A 393 -5.46 11.74 0.76
CA ILE A 393 -4.87 13.05 0.44
C ILE A 393 -3.69 13.35 1.38
N LEU A 394 -3.86 13.15 2.69
CA LEU A 394 -2.80 13.34 3.68
C LEU A 394 -1.67 12.32 3.45
N ARG A 395 -2.04 11.07 3.14
CA ARG A 395 -1.08 10.00 2.82
C ARG A 395 -0.26 10.31 1.56
N ALA A 396 -0.86 10.91 0.53
CA ALA A 396 -0.15 11.30 -0.69
C ALA A 396 0.99 12.27 -0.39
N ILE A 397 0.71 13.31 0.41
CA ILE A 397 1.70 14.29 0.85
C ILE A 397 2.76 13.63 1.73
N ARG A 398 2.34 12.78 2.67
CA ARG A 398 3.26 12.05 3.55
C ARG A 398 4.22 11.16 2.76
N PHE A 399 3.73 10.38 1.80
CA PHE A 399 4.59 9.50 1.00
C PHE A 399 5.45 10.28 0.00
N ALA A 400 4.93 11.34 -0.61
CA ALA A 400 5.71 12.21 -1.49
C ALA A 400 6.95 12.75 -0.76
N GLU A 401 6.76 13.34 0.42
CA GLU A 401 7.89 13.91 1.18
C GLU A 401 8.77 12.83 1.82
N ARG A 402 8.20 11.72 2.33
CA ARG A 402 8.96 10.63 2.95
C ARG A 402 9.95 9.97 1.99
N TYR A 403 9.54 9.74 0.75
CA TYR A 403 10.37 9.09 -0.27
C TYR A 403 11.06 10.06 -1.22
N ASN A 404 10.89 11.37 -1.00
CA ASN A 404 11.35 12.43 -1.91
C ASN A 404 10.82 12.23 -3.35
N PHE A 405 9.54 11.88 -3.45
CA PHE A 405 8.80 11.66 -4.67
C PHE A 405 7.96 12.88 -5.02
N LYS A 406 7.57 12.99 -6.28
CA LYS A 406 6.62 14.00 -6.77
C LYS A 406 5.23 13.41 -6.81
N ILE A 407 4.21 14.23 -6.53
CA ILE A 407 2.83 13.84 -6.79
C ILE A 407 2.61 13.93 -8.30
N ALA A 408 2.14 12.84 -8.92
CA ALA A 408 1.88 12.83 -10.36
C ALA A 408 0.79 13.86 -10.70
N LYS A 409 0.88 14.51 -11.87
CA LYS A 409 -0.05 15.59 -12.24
C LYS A 409 -1.53 15.20 -12.13
N ILE A 410 -1.88 14.00 -12.61
CA ILE A 410 -3.25 13.47 -12.49
C ILE A 410 -3.71 13.36 -11.03
N THR A 411 -2.80 12.97 -10.12
CA THR A 411 -3.07 12.85 -8.70
C THR A 411 -3.27 14.20 -8.05
N GLU A 412 -2.46 15.19 -8.41
CA GLU A 412 -2.59 16.57 -7.95
C GLU A 412 -3.94 17.18 -8.36
N ASP A 413 -4.35 16.98 -9.62
CA ASP A 413 -5.63 17.45 -10.14
C ASP A 413 -6.82 16.76 -9.44
N ALA A 414 -6.68 15.46 -9.13
CA ALA A 414 -7.69 14.70 -8.40
C ALA A 414 -7.79 15.13 -6.93
N ILE A 415 -6.67 15.45 -6.26
CA ILE A 415 -6.68 16.03 -4.90
C ILE A 415 -7.44 17.35 -4.93
N THR A 416 -7.13 18.24 -5.87
CA THR A 416 -7.80 19.54 -6.00
C THR A 416 -9.31 19.38 -6.20
N THR A 417 -9.71 18.53 -7.14
CA THR A 417 -11.13 18.23 -7.42
C THR A 417 -11.84 17.66 -6.19
N ALA A 418 -11.19 16.76 -5.44
CA ALA A 418 -11.76 16.18 -4.23
C ALA A 418 -11.99 17.24 -3.14
N LEU A 419 -11.03 18.14 -2.94
CA LEU A 419 -11.14 19.25 -1.99
C LEU A 419 -12.28 20.21 -2.36
N GLU A 420 -12.41 20.57 -3.63
CA GLU A 420 -13.50 21.40 -4.14
C GLU A 420 -14.88 20.74 -3.96
N ALA A 421 -14.95 19.42 -4.10
CA ALA A 421 -16.16 18.63 -3.85
C ALA A 421 -16.50 18.47 -2.36
N GLY A 422 -15.67 18.99 -1.45
CA GLY A 422 -15.92 18.96 -0.01
C GLY A 422 -15.83 17.57 0.62
N VAL A 423 -15.13 16.60 -0.01
CA VAL A 423 -15.12 15.21 0.50
C VAL A 423 -14.43 15.07 1.85
N LEU A 424 -13.54 15.99 2.21
CA LEU A 424 -12.87 15.99 3.52
C LEU A 424 -13.87 16.07 4.69
N SER A 425 -15.02 16.74 4.53
CA SER A 425 -16.02 16.84 5.61
C SER A 425 -16.69 15.51 5.94
N ARG A 426 -16.48 14.46 5.13
CA ARG A 426 -17.01 13.11 5.34
C ARG A 426 -16.08 12.25 6.20
N VAL A 427 -14.85 12.69 6.45
CA VAL A 427 -13.88 11.95 7.28
C VAL A 427 -14.17 12.20 8.75
N SER A 428 -14.08 11.16 9.58
CA SER A 428 -14.17 11.31 11.03
C SER A 428 -12.96 12.06 11.61
N ILE A 429 -13.19 12.74 12.73
CA ILE A 429 -12.13 13.47 13.45
C ILE A 429 -10.98 12.52 13.83
N GLU A 430 -11.30 11.31 14.26
CA GLU A 430 -10.36 10.24 14.59
C GLU A 430 -9.40 9.96 13.43
N ARG A 431 -9.95 9.60 12.26
CA ARG A 431 -9.14 9.17 11.10
C ARG A 431 -8.28 10.29 10.54
N PHE A 432 -8.82 11.51 10.52
CA PHE A 432 -8.04 12.68 10.12
C PHE A 432 -6.88 12.94 11.10
N SER A 433 -7.16 12.86 12.40
CA SER A 433 -6.16 13.08 13.45
C SER A 433 -5.05 12.03 13.40
N GLU A 434 -5.39 10.75 13.19
CA GLU A 434 -4.42 9.67 13.05
C GLU A 434 -3.43 9.93 11.91
N GLU A 435 -3.92 10.20 10.70
CA GLU A 435 -3.02 10.50 9.56
C GLU A 435 -2.25 11.81 9.73
N LEU A 436 -2.85 12.83 10.36
CA LEU A 436 -2.14 14.07 10.69
C LEU A 436 -0.99 13.83 11.68
N PHE A 437 -1.20 13.04 12.74
CA PHE A 437 -0.14 12.77 13.71
C PHE A 437 0.92 11.79 13.17
N LEU A 438 0.59 10.95 12.18
CA LEU A 438 1.60 10.24 11.40
C LEU A 438 2.54 11.22 10.68
N ILE A 439 2.00 12.31 10.09
CA ILE A 439 2.82 13.37 9.48
C ILE A 439 3.74 14.03 10.52
N TYR A 440 3.24 14.37 11.72
CA TYR A 440 4.06 14.97 12.77
C TYR A 440 5.19 14.06 13.26
N ARG A 441 5.06 12.74 13.14
CA ARG A 441 6.11 11.78 13.52
C ARG A 441 7.22 11.65 12.48
N GLU A 442 6.96 11.98 11.23
CA GLU A 442 7.96 11.92 10.16
C GLU A 442 9.10 12.93 10.37
N PRO A 443 10.36 12.62 10.00
CA PRO A 443 11.47 13.55 10.14
C PRO A 443 11.24 14.88 9.41
N HIS A 444 10.64 14.83 8.22
CA HIS A 444 10.39 15.99 7.36
C HIS A 444 9.00 16.62 7.57
N TYR A 445 8.43 16.53 8.78
CA TYR A 445 7.07 17.01 9.07
C TYR A 445 6.83 18.49 8.70
N GLN A 446 7.86 19.33 8.72
CA GLN A 446 7.74 20.74 8.32
C GLN A 446 7.45 20.90 6.83
N ALA A 447 8.12 20.13 5.97
CA ALA A 447 7.84 20.15 4.53
C ALA A 447 6.42 19.67 4.26
N MET A 448 6.03 18.55 4.89
CA MET A 448 4.67 18.00 4.81
C MET A 448 3.61 18.99 5.31
N GLY A 449 3.85 19.65 6.44
CA GLY A 449 2.94 20.66 7.00
C GLY A 449 2.79 21.89 6.10
N ASN A 450 3.88 22.36 5.47
CA ASN A 450 3.79 23.42 4.47
C ASN A 450 2.96 22.99 3.26
N LYS A 451 3.11 21.75 2.79
CA LYS A 451 2.27 21.20 1.71
C LYS A 451 0.79 21.14 2.11
N LEU A 452 0.46 20.73 3.33
CA LEU A 452 -0.94 20.76 3.82
C LEU A 452 -1.56 22.16 3.76
N ILE A 453 -0.77 23.20 4.03
CA ILE A 453 -1.21 24.60 3.89
C ILE A 453 -1.35 24.99 2.42
N GLU A 454 -0.33 24.68 1.59
CA GLU A 454 -0.30 25.01 0.15
C GLU A 454 -1.49 24.40 -0.61
N TYR A 455 -1.82 23.14 -0.34
CA TYR A 455 -3.00 22.46 -0.90
C TYR A 455 -4.33 22.94 -0.30
N GLY A 456 -4.33 23.81 0.71
CA GLY A 456 -5.54 24.30 1.36
C GLY A 456 -6.26 23.27 2.23
N ILE A 457 -5.61 22.16 2.60
CA ILE A 457 -6.21 21.08 3.38
C ILE A 457 -6.57 21.58 4.79
N PHE A 458 -5.66 22.29 5.45
CA PHE A 458 -5.95 22.86 6.77
C PHE A 458 -7.07 23.90 6.72
N LYS A 459 -7.07 24.78 5.72
CA LYS A 459 -8.14 25.75 5.53
C LYS A 459 -9.50 25.06 5.35
N THR A 460 -9.53 23.99 4.56
CA THR A 460 -10.75 23.22 4.27
C THR A 460 -11.25 22.48 5.51
N TRP A 461 -10.37 21.82 6.26
CA TRP A 461 -10.73 21.05 7.45
C TRP A 461 -11.13 21.93 8.64
N PHE A 462 -10.32 22.95 8.97
CA PHE A 462 -10.54 23.80 10.14
C PHE A 462 -11.48 24.98 9.87
N GLY A 463 -11.90 25.18 8.61
CA GLY A 463 -12.78 26.27 8.19
C GLY A 463 -12.16 27.67 8.23
N PHE A 464 -10.87 27.79 8.59
CA PHE A 464 -10.15 29.05 8.69
C PHE A 464 -8.68 28.87 8.34
N ASP A 465 -8.08 29.90 7.76
CA ASP A 465 -6.66 29.91 7.38
C ASP A 465 -5.80 30.37 8.57
N TYR A 466 -5.62 29.45 9.53
CA TYR A 466 -4.83 29.73 10.73
C TYR A 466 -3.34 29.90 10.38
N PRO A 467 -2.59 30.75 11.14
CA PRO A 467 -1.18 31.01 10.90
C PRO A 467 -0.27 29.86 11.38
N TRP A 468 -0.42 28.67 10.81
CA TRP A 468 0.39 27.50 11.11
C TRP A 468 1.90 27.74 10.92
N ASN A 469 2.73 27.12 11.75
CA ASN A 469 4.17 27.33 11.77
C ASN A 469 4.97 26.05 11.45
N PHE A 470 5.39 25.90 10.20
CA PHE A 470 6.23 24.78 9.74
C PHE A 470 7.55 25.26 9.10
N LYS A 471 8.12 26.36 9.60
CA LYS A 471 9.30 27.01 8.99
C LYS A 471 10.39 27.35 10.03
N GLU A 472 10.62 26.48 11.02
CA GLU A 472 11.68 26.72 12.00
C GLU A 472 13.06 26.38 11.42
N ASN A 473 13.97 27.35 11.41
CA ASN A 473 15.34 27.20 10.91
C ASN A 473 16.28 26.52 11.93
N ASN A 474 15.84 25.43 12.58
CA ASN A 474 16.66 24.72 13.56
C ASN A 474 17.06 23.32 13.02
N TYR A 475 18.36 23.05 12.98
CA TYR A 475 18.93 21.80 12.47
C TYR A 475 18.50 20.55 13.25
N LEU A 476 17.97 20.70 14.46
CA LEU A 476 17.48 19.61 15.31
C LEU A 476 15.96 19.43 15.28
N VAL A 477 15.24 20.15 14.41
CA VAL A 477 13.77 20.04 14.27
C VAL A 477 13.31 18.59 14.11
N ASN A 478 14.06 17.80 13.35
CA ASN A 478 13.75 16.40 13.05
C ASN A 478 13.95 15.47 14.25
N GLN A 479 14.60 15.94 15.32
CA GLN A 479 14.82 15.20 16.57
C GLN A 479 13.87 15.63 17.69
N TRP A 480 13.02 16.63 17.45
CA TRP A 480 12.09 17.09 18.46
C TRP A 480 11.06 16.01 18.81
N PRO A 481 10.66 15.90 20.08
CA PRO A 481 9.57 15.03 20.48
C PRO A 481 8.24 15.55 19.90
N LEU A 482 7.24 14.67 19.81
CA LEU A 482 5.97 14.95 19.15
C LEU A 482 5.28 16.19 19.72
N GLU A 483 5.29 16.35 21.04
CA GLU A 483 4.68 17.46 21.75
C GLU A 483 5.30 18.79 21.34
N LYS A 484 6.63 18.83 21.20
CA LYS A 484 7.32 20.04 20.77
C LYS A 484 6.96 20.40 19.33
N ARG A 485 6.93 19.43 18.41
CA ARG A 485 6.57 19.64 17.01
C ARG A 485 5.15 20.20 16.89
N TRP A 486 4.21 19.59 17.61
CA TRP A 486 2.83 20.04 17.69
C TRP A 486 2.72 21.47 18.23
N LEU A 487 3.24 21.74 19.43
CA LEU A 487 3.11 23.05 20.07
C LEU A 487 3.79 24.18 19.29
N VAL A 488 4.94 23.91 18.67
CA VAL A 488 5.62 24.89 17.81
C VAL A 488 4.79 25.18 16.55
N SER A 489 4.06 24.20 16.01
CA SER A 489 3.22 24.39 14.82
C SER A 489 2.01 25.29 15.04
N ILE A 490 1.48 25.33 16.27
CA ILE A 490 0.33 26.16 16.64
C ILE A 490 0.72 27.47 17.34
N LYS A 491 2.02 27.75 17.51
CA LYS A 491 2.52 28.83 18.36
C LYS A 491 2.04 30.24 17.96
N ASN A 492 1.80 30.45 16.66
CA ASN A 492 1.39 31.75 16.11
C ASN A 492 -0.15 31.91 16.13
N ILE A 493 -0.88 30.87 16.50
CA ILE A 493 -2.35 30.86 16.61
C ILE A 493 -2.70 31.41 17.99
N ASP A 494 -3.77 32.19 18.10
CA ASP A 494 -4.26 32.69 19.40
C ASP A 494 -4.92 31.57 20.22
N ASN A 495 -5.22 31.84 21.49
CA ASN A 495 -5.74 30.79 22.38
C ASN A 495 -7.12 30.29 21.92
N ASP A 496 -7.99 31.19 21.46
CA ASP A 496 -9.33 30.85 20.97
C ASP A 496 -9.25 30.00 19.68
N GLY A 497 -8.32 30.31 18.77
CA GLY A 497 -8.05 29.51 17.58
C GLY A 497 -7.51 28.12 17.92
N ILE A 498 -6.63 28.01 18.91
CA ILE A 498 -6.15 26.71 19.40
C ILE A 498 -7.32 25.91 19.96
N GLU A 499 -8.16 26.49 20.82
CA GLU A 499 -9.32 25.80 21.40
C GLU A 499 -10.29 25.29 20.29
N LYS A 500 -10.50 26.06 19.21
CA LYS A 500 -11.26 25.61 18.03
C LYS A 500 -10.60 24.44 17.30
N ILE A 501 -9.29 24.47 17.10
CA ILE A 501 -8.54 23.38 16.47
C ILE A 501 -8.67 22.09 17.30
N LEU A 502 -8.58 22.20 18.62
CA LEU A 502 -8.74 21.07 19.55
C LEU A 502 -10.13 20.43 19.47
N SER A 503 -11.17 21.18 19.08
CA SER A 503 -12.52 20.62 18.89
C SER A 503 -12.66 19.77 17.63
N LEU A 504 -11.75 19.92 16.66
CA LEU A 504 -11.74 19.22 15.37
C LEU A 504 -10.59 18.21 15.25
N LEU A 505 -9.92 17.91 16.37
CA LEU A 505 -8.84 16.92 16.46
C LEU A 505 -8.97 16.06 17.69
N LYS A 506 -8.62 14.79 17.54
CA LYS A 506 -8.49 13.85 18.65
C LYS A 506 -7.01 13.64 18.96
N LEU A 507 -6.58 14.27 20.04
CA LEU A 507 -5.23 14.12 20.57
C LEU A 507 -5.16 12.94 21.52
N ASP A 508 -3.99 12.32 21.62
CA ASP A 508 -3.73 11.40 22.73
C ASP A 508 -3.77 12.14 24.08
N LYS A 509 -3.91 11.38 25.16
CA LYS A 509 -4.12 11.91 26.51
C LYS A 509 -2.96 12.79 26.99
N GLU A 510 -1.72 12.44 26.63
CA GLU A 510 -0.52 13.13 27.07
C GLU A 510 -0.34 14.45 26.31
N LEU A 511 -0.52 14.41 24.99
CA LEU A 511 -0.44 15.58 24.12
C LEU A 511 -1.56 16.58 24.40
N SER A 512 -2.77 16.10 24.68
CA SER A 512 -3.91 16.93 25.10
C SER A 512 -3.61 17.66 26.41
N LYS A 513 -3.15 16.93 27.45
CA LYS A 513 -2.75 17.52 28.74
C LYS A 513 -1.65 18.55 28.58
N THR A 514 -0.64 18.25 27.76
CA THR A 514 0.48 19.14 27.48
C THR A 514 0.04 20.40 26.75
N THR A 515 -0.89 20.28 25.79
CA THR A 515 -1.45 21.42 25.05
C THR A 515 -2.29 22.33 25.94
N LEU A 516 -3.14 21.77 26.79
CA LEU A 516 -3.93 22.56 27.74
C LEU A 516 -3.03 23.30 28.75
N LYS A 517 -1.99 22.65 29.25
CA LYS A 517 -0.99 23.29 30.13
C LYS A 517 -0.25 24.40 29.40
N TYR A 518 0.09 24.22 28.12
CA TYR A 518 0.70 25.26 27.31
C TYR A 518 -0.19 26.50 27.16
N ILE A 519 -1.50 26.31 26.91
CA ILE A 519 -2.47 27.42 26.82
C ILE A 519 -2.57 28.18 28.16
N ASP A 520 -2.67 27.47 29.29
CA ASP A 520 -2.71 28.08 30.63
C ASP A 520 -1.45 28.91 30.92
N LEU A 521 -0.27 28.34 30.65
CA LEU A 521 1.01 29.05 30.83
C LEU A 521 1.11 30.27 29.91
N ARG A 522 0.64 30.17 28.66
CA ARG A 522 0.65 31.29 27.71
C ARG A 522 -0.28 32.42 28.18
N LYS A 523 -1.46 32.08 28.73
CA LYS A 523 -2.39 33.07 29.35
C LYS A 523 -1.71 33.80 30.50
N LYS A 524 -1.00 33.07 31.38
CA LYS A 524 -0.26 33.65 32.52
C LYS A 524 0.92 34.52 32.09
N LEU A 525 1.73 34.06 31.13
CA LEU A 525 2.87 34.82 30.60
C LEU A 525 2.45 36.10 29.84
N GLY A 526 1.23 36.16 29.32
CA GLY A 526 0.70 37.36 28.68
C GLY A 526 0.45 38.53 29.65
N ILE A 527 0.43 38.28 30.96
CA ILE A 527 0.21 39.30 31.99
C ILE A 527 1.55 39.93 32.34
N LYS A 528 1.72 41.22 32.01
CA LYS A 528 2.94 42.01 32.25
C LYS A 528 2.82 42.87 33.52
N PRO A 529 3.93 43.23 34.20
CA PRO A 529 5.33 42.95 33.85
C PRO A 529 5.76 41.51 34.17
N LEU A 530 6.73 41.01 33.41
CA LEU A 530 7.42 39.76 33.70
C LEU A 530 8.75 40.07 34.39
N ASP A 531 9.06 39.34 35.46
CA ASP A 531 10.38 39.32 36.10
C ASP A 531 10.75 37.87 36.47
N LEU A 532 11.95 37.65 36.99
CA LEU A 532 12.44 36.31 37.33
C LEU A 532 11.57 35.59 38.39
N ILE A 533 10.94 36.34 39.30
CA ILE A 533 10.10 35.77 40.35
C ILE A 533 8.77 35.32 39.75
N VAL A 534 8.12 36.18 38.97
CA VAL A 534 6.88 35.87 38.26
C VAL A 534 7.09 34.70 37.28
N LEU A 535 8.23 34.67 36.59
CA LEU A 535 8.59 33.55 35.70
C LEU A 535 8.78 32.23 36.46
N ASP A 536 9.42 32.23 37.64
CA ASP A 536 9.50 31.04 38.49
C ASP A 536 8.10 30.61 38.96
N GLU A 537 7.24 31.54 39.36
CA GLU A 537 5.88 31.20 39.78
C GLU A 537 5.03 30.56 38.68
N ILE A 538 5.20 31.02 37.45
CA ILE A 538 4.46 30.49 36.30
C ILE A 538 5.08 29.17 35.81
N LEU A 539 6.40 29.10 35.68
CA LEU A 539 7.10 28.04 34.95
C LEU A 539 7.66 26.93 35.84
N HIS A 540 7.76 27.14 37.15
CA HIS A 540 8.26 26.11 38.05
C HIS A 540 7.39 24.84 37.98
N ASN A 541 8.03 23.66 37.90
CA ASN A 541 7.38 22.36 37.68
C ASN A 541 6.58 22.24 36.36
N SER A 542 6.82 23.12 35.39
CA SER A 542 6.29 22.96 34.03
C SER A 542 7.14 21.97 33.23
N PRO A 543 6.51 21.15 32.36
CA PRO A 543 7.26 20.27 31.47
C PRO A 543 8.29 21.04 30.65
N GLU A 544 9.51 20.53 30.61
CA GLU A 544 10.63 21.16 29.90
C GLU A 544 10.29 21.42 28.42
N VAL A 545 9.53 20.51 27.82
CA VAL A 545 9.07 20.64 26.43
C VAL A 545 8.28 21.94 26.19
N ILE A 546 7.44 22.35 27.14
CA ILE A 546 6.63 23.57 27.02
C ILE A 546 7.51 24.82 27.19
N ILE A 547 8.44 24.81 28.16
CA ILE A 547 9.40 25.90 28.37
C ILE A 547 10.24 26.10 27.10
N ASN A 548 10.70 25.00 26.52
CA ASN A 548 11.45 25.00 25.26
C ASN A 548 10.63 25.56 24.09
N VAL A 549 9.31 25.34 24.04
CA VAL A 549 8.44 25.96 23.02
C VAL A 549 8.42 27.49 23.18
N PHE A 550 8.37 28.02 24.40
CA PHE A 550 8.38 29.47 24.62
C PHE A 550 9.67 30.17 24.16
N LEU A 551 10.79 29.46 24.04
CA LEU A 551 12.00 29.99 23.38
C LEU A 551 11.80 30.30 21.89
N HIS A 552 10.82 29.67 21.25
CA HIS A 552 10.44 29.93 19.86
C HIS A 552 9.41 31.06 19.71
N HIS A 553 8.90 31.62 20.82
CA HIS A 553 8.05 32.80 20.80
C HIS A 553 8.90 34.06 20.86
N LYS A 554 8.83 34.92 19.83
CA LYS A 554 9.61 36.16 19.80
C LYS A 554 9.35 37.06 21.02
N GLU A 555 8.12 37.06 21.53
CA GLU A 555 7.72 37.87 22.69
C GLU A 555 8.33 37.38 24.01
N TYR A 556 8.43 36.07 24.21
CA TYR A 556 8.84 35.48 25.50
C TYR A 556 10.30 35.02 25.50
N ALA A 557 10.92 34.82 24.34
CA ALA A 557 12.22 34.14 24.22
C ALA A 557 13.33 34.76 25.09
N GLN A 558 13.41 36.09 25.18
CA GLN A 558 14.43 36.76 26.00
C GLN A 558 14.22 36.48 27.49
N TRP A 559 13.00 36.67 27.99
CA TRP A 559 12.61 36.39 29.37
C TRP A 559 12.86 34.92 29.75
N ILE A 560 12.50 33.98 28.86
CA ILE A 560 12.74 32.55 29.09
C ILE A 560 14.24 32.22 29.11
N LYS A 561 15.05 32.83 28.24
CA LYS A 561 16.52 32.66 28.27
C LYS A 561 17.11 33.17 29.58
N GLU A 562 16.68 34.33 30.05
CA GLU A 562 17.13 34.90 31.33
C GLU A 562 16.74 34.00 32.50
N TYR A 563 15.51 33.50 32.50
CA TYR A 563 15.02 32.54 33.49
C TYR A 563 15.81 31.22 33.50
N LEU A 564 16.07 30.62 32.34
CA LEU A 564 16.88 29.40 32.23
C LEU A 564 18.33 29.63 32.68
N ASN A 565 18.91 30.78 32.33
CA ASN A 565 20.24 31.18 32.79
C ASN A 565 20.26 31.33 34.32
N ALA A 566 19.24 31.96 34.92
CA ALA A 566 19.11 32.08 36.37
C ALA A 566 18.96 30.72 37.05
N LEU A 567 18.12 29.83 36.49
CA LEU A 567 17.95 28.46 36.99
C LEU A 567 19.25 27.65 36.98
N SER A 568 20.08 27.78 35.95
CA SER A 568 21.37 27.06 35.87
C SER A 568 22.36 27.46 36.98
N ARG A 569 22.15 28.61 37.63
CA ARG A 569 22.96 29.06 38.78
C ARG A 569 22.52 28.42 40.09
N VAL A 570 21.30 27.87 40.15
CA VAL A 570 20.75 27.26 41.36
C VAL A 570 21.51 25.96 41.66
N LYS A 571 22.38 25.99 42.67
CA LYS A 571 23.18 24.84 43.13
C LYS A 571 22.79 24.36 44.52
N THR A 572 21.55 24.64 44.94
CA THR A 572 21.04 24.24 46.26
C THR A 572 21.28 22.75 46.50
N LYS A 573 21.89 22.43 47.64
CA LYS A 573 22.09 21.05 48.11
C LYS A 573 21.09 20.67 49.19
N VAL A 574 20.20 21.60 49.55
CA VAL A 574 19.29 21.47 50.68
C VAL A 574 17.97 20.88 50.22
N THR A 575 17.62 19.75 50.78
CA THR A 575 16.38 19.02 50.53
C THR A 575 15.39 19.23 51.67
N GLY A 576 14.09 18.99 51.43
CA GLY A 576 13.08 19.06 52.48
C GLY A 576 13.41 18.18 53.70
N LYS A 577 14.03 17.02 53.50
CA LYS A 577 14.49 16.14 54.59
C LYS A 577 15.56 16.78 55.47
N GLN A 578 16.50 17.53 54.87
CA GLN A 578 17.54 18.23 55.61
C GLN A 578 16.95 19.42 56.39
N LEU A 579 15.94 20.12 55.85
CA LEU A 579 15.23 21.16 56.59
C LEU A 579 14.53 20.59 57.84
N ILE A 580 13.88 19.43 57.72
CA ILE A 580 13.25 18.75 58.88
C ILE A 580 14.31 18.40 59.94
N GLN A 581 15.47 17.86 59.53
CA GLN A 581 16.58 17.55 60.44
C GLN A 581 17.17 18.80 61.13
N MET A 582 17.05 19.96 60.50
CA MET A 582 17.49 21.25 61.05
C MET A 582 16.46 21.91 61.98
N GLY A 583 15.30 21.27 62.19
CA GLY A 583 14.30 21.65 63.18
C GLY A 583 13.07 22.40 62.62
N PHE A 584 12.88 22.43 61.29
CA PHE A 584 11.65 22.95 60.68
C PHE A 584 10.50 21.94 60.80
N LYS A 585 9.27 22.42 61.02
CA LYS A 585 8.09 21.55 61.11
C LYS A 585 7.75 20.96 59.73
N GLU A 586 7.39 19.68 59.71
CA GLU A 586 6.90 19.04 58.49
C GLU A 586 5.54 19.66 58.09
N GLY A 587 5.47 20.19 56.86
CA GLY A 587 4.30 20.89 56.38
C GLY A 587 4.55 21.67 55.08
N PRO A 588 3.52 22.36 54.54
CA PRO A 588 3.62 23.15 53.32
C PRO A 588 4.67 24.28 53.40
N GLU A 589 4.98 24.75 54.61
CA GLU A 589 5.99 25.77 54.90
C GLU A 589 7.40 25.37 54.40
N ILE A 590 7.73 24.07 54.37
CA ILE A 590 9.00 23.58 53.81
C ILE A 590 9.08 23.91 52.31
N GLY A 591 7.98 23.78 51.59
CA GLY A 591 7.90 24.13 50.16
C GLY A 591 8.16 25.62 49.94
N ASP A 592 7.62 26.48 50.81
CA ASP A 592 7.81 27.93 50.75
C ASP A 592 9.25 28.33 51.06
N ILE A 593 9.89 27.66 52.03
CA ILE A 593 11.31 27.87 52.35
C ILE A 593 12.20 27.47 51.17
N LEU A 594 11.96 26.30 50.57
CA LEU A 594 12.70 25.83 49.39
C LEU A 594 12.49 26.77 48.19
N LYS A 595 11.27 27.29 47.98
CA LYS A 595 10.97 28.30 46.97
C LYS A 595 11.78 29.58 47.22
N LYS A 596 11.78 30.12 48.44
CA LYS A 596 12.55 31.33 48.81
C LYS A 596 14.05 31.14 48.58
N ILE A 597 14.61 29.99 48.96
CA ILE A 597 16.03 29.67 48.74
C ILE A 597 16.33 29.64 47.24
N ARG A 598 15.50 28.96 46.44
CA ARG A 598 15.66 28.89 44.99
C ARG A 598 15.63 30.28 44.34
N ILE A 599 14.67 31.13 44.72
CA ILE A 599 14.57 32.50 44.20
C ILE A 599 15.82 33.31 44.52
N LYS A 600 16.35 33.23 45.74
CA LYS A 600 17.59 33.93 46.11
C LYS A 600 18.82 33.45 45.34
N TRP A 601 18.91 32.15 45.05
CA TRP A 601 19.92 31.61 44.14
C TRP A 601 19.76 32.17 42.71
N MET A 602 18.53 32.21 42.20
CA MET A 602 18.25 32.74 40.86
C MET A 602 18.62 34.22 40.71
N LEU A 603 18.31 35.04 41.73
CA LEU A 603 18.64 36.46 41.77
C LEU A 603 20.13 36.74 42.00
N GLY A 604 20.93 35.72 42.34
CA GLY A 604 22.36 35.87 42.65
C GLY A 604 22.62 36.47 44.04
N GLU A 605 21.63 36.49 44.92
CA GLU A 605 21.77 36.92 46.32
C GLU A 605 22.47 35.84 47.17
N ILE A 606 22.39 34.58 46.74
CA ILE A 606 23.13 33.44 47.28
C ILE A 606 23.96 32.86 46.15
N ASN A 607 25.28 32.80 46.33
CA ASN A 607 26.22 32.28 45.35
C ASN A 607 27.00 31.07 45.85
N THR A 608 26.98 30.82 47.17
CA THR A 608 27.70 29.73 47.83
C THR A 608 26.82 28.93 48.78
N PHE A 609 27.19 27.67 49.03
CA PHE A 609 26.51 26.81 49.99
C PHE A 609 26.59 27.35 51.44
N GLU A 610 27.63 28.12 51.76
CA GLU A 610 27.81 28.75 53.07
C GLU A 610 26.83 29.90 53.29
N GLU A 611 26.55 30.69 52.25
CA GLU A 611 25.52 31.74 52.25
C GLU A 611 24.12 31.13 52.35
N GLU A 612 23.88 30.01 51.66
CA GLU A 612 22.65 29.23 51.77
C GLU A 612 22.42 28.75 53.21
N CYS A 613 23.44 28.14 53.83
CA CYS A 613 23.39 27.73 55.24
C CYS A 613 23.14 28.90 56.20
N ARG A 614 23.77 30.06 55.96
CA ARG A 614 23.56 31.28 56.75
C ARG A 614 22.12 31.77 56.66
N TYR A 615 21.54 31.77 55.46
CA TYR A 615 20.16 32.17 55.23
C TYR A 615 19.16 31.20 55.88
N ILE A 616 19.39 29.89 55.81
CA ILE A 616 18.54 28.90 56.50
C ILE A 616 18.58 29.11 58.01
N LYS A 617 19.76 29.36 58.58
CA LYS A 617 19.91 29.66 60.02
C LYS A 617 19.20 30.95 60.44
N SER A 618 19.14 31.97 59.58
CA SER A 618 18.39 33.20 59.91
C SER A 618 16.87 32.95 59.90
N LEU A 619 16.36 32.11 59.00
CA LEU A 619 14.97 31.67 58.99
C LEU A 619 14.60 30.87 60.25
N CYS A 620 15.45 29.92 60.69
CA CYS A 620 15.24 29.18 61.95
C CYS A 620 15.16 30.10 63.18
N LYS A 621 15.98 31.17 63.23
CA LYS A 621 15.98 32.12 64.35
C LYS A 621 14.72 32.98 64.37
N ALA A 622 14.21 33.37 63.20
CA ALA A 622 12.96 34.12 63.08
C ALA A 622 11.74 33.29 63.52
N GLU A 623 11.66 32.00 63.15
CA GLU A 623 10.58 31.10 63.60
C GLU A 623 10.60 30.83 65.10
N LYS A 624 11.79 30.73 65.72
CA LYS A 624 11.93 30.59 67.17
C LYS A 624 11.53 31.86 67.94
N SER A 625 11.62 33.03 67.31
CA SER A 625 11.25 34.31 67.93
C SER A 625 9.74 34.61 67.83
N ASN A 626 9.03 33.98 66.87
CA ASN A 626 7.56 34.09 66.72
C ASN A 626 6.77 33.03 67.52
N ASN A 627 7.45 32.08 68.17
CA ASN A 627 6.86 31.02 69.01
C ASN A 627 7.12 31.22 70.52
N ILE A 628 7.59 32.40 70.91
CA ILE A 628 7.70 32.90 72.30
C ILE A 628 6.71 34.05 72.41
#